data_AF-A0A956MHN1-F1
#
_entry.id   AF-A0A956MHN1-F1
#
_cell.length_a   1.000
_cell.length_b   1.000
_cell.length_c   1.000
_cell.angle_alpha   90.00
_cell.angle_beta   90.00
_cell.angle_gamma   90.00
#
_symmetry.space_group_name_H-M   'P 1'
#
loop_
_entity.id
_entity.type
_entity.pdbx_description
1 polymer ?
#
loop_
_entity_poly.entity_id
_entity_poly.type
_entity_poly.pdbx_seq_one_letter_code
_entity_poly.pdbx_strand_id
1 'polypeptide(L)' 'MRILLALALTAALLGAACPGSEETAAVDEPASTLTRRQKDSLVSTLPLPGARGVGTALRAQDAAAERARRLDEESAR' A
#
# COMPACT_ATOMS: atom_id res chain seq x y z
N MET A 1 30.82 -8.94 -18.97
CA MET A 1 29.75 -9.89 -18.58
C MET A 1 29.51 -10.02 -17.07
N ARG A 2 30.53 -9.86 -16.20
CA ARG A 2 30.35 -9.95 -14.72
C ARG A 2 29.55 -8.77 -14.11
N ILE A 3 29.71 -7.57 -14.66
CA ILE A 3 29.03 -6.34 -14.18
C ILE A 3 27.52 -6.38 -14.50
N LEU A 4 27.15 -6.92 -15.66
CA LEU A 4 25.74 -7.10 -16.05
C LEU A 4 25.01 -8.09 -15.12
N LEU A 5 25.72 -9.13 -14.68
CA LEU A 5 25.18 -10.15 -13.77
C LEU A 5 24.95 -9.59 -12.36
N ALA A 6 25.85 -8.71 -11.89
CA ALA A 6 25.68 -8.00 -10.63
C ALA A 6 24.49 -7.02 -10.66
N LEU A 7 24.32 -6.29 -11.77
CA LEU A 7 23.21 -5.34 -11.94
C LEU A 7 21.85 -6.05 -11.97
N ALA A 8 21.77 -7.20 -12.66
CA ALA A 8 20.59 -8.05 -12.70
C ALA A 8 20.22 -8.61 -11.32
N LEU A 9 21.22 -9.01 -10.52
CA LEU A 9 21.00 -9.51 -9.17
C LEU A 9 20.45 -8.41 -8.24
N THR A 10 21.01 -7.19 -8.30
CA THR A 10 20.51 -6.07 -7.50
C THR A 10 19.10 -5.63 -7.89
N ALA A 11 18.74 -5.69 -9.18
CA ALA A 11 17.39 -5.40 -9.64
C ALA A 11 16.38 -6.46 -9.19
N ALA A 12 16.77 -7.73 -9.18
CA ALA A 12 15.93 -8.84 -8.70
C ALA A 12 15.67 -8.76 -7.19
N LEU A 13 16.67 -8.37 -6.38
CA LEU A 13 16.48 -8.17 -4.94
C LEU A 13 15.58 -6.96 -4.61
N LEU A 14 15.57 -5.91 -5.44
CA LEU A 14 14.67 -4.76 -5.24
C LEU A 14 13.22 -5.05 -5.65
N GLY A 15 12.99 -5.99 -6.57
CA GLY A 15 11.65 -6.40 -7.01
C GLY A 15 10.94 -7.38 -6.07
N ALA A 16 11.67 -8.12 -5.24
CA ALA A 16 11.11 -9.12 -4.34
C ALA A 16 10.53 -8.55 -3.02
N ALA A 17 10.64 -7.23 -2.80
CA ALA A 17 10.11 -6.57 -1.60
C ALA A 17 8.68 -6.03 -1.75
N CYS A 18 7.99 -6.34 -2.85
CA CYS A 18 6.57 -6.05 -3.01
C CYS A 18 5.78 -7.36 -2.80
N PRO A 19 5.31 -7.68 -1.58
CA PRO A 19 4.32 -8.73 -1.43
C PRO A 19 3.06 -8.23 -2.15
N GLY A 20 2.80 -8.81 -3.32
CA GLY A 20 1.53 -8.68 -4.02
C GLY A 20 0.42 -9.04 -3.05
N SER A 21 -0.49 -8.09 -2.86
CA SER A 21 -1.63 -8.22 -1.96
C SER A 21 -2.51 -9.37 -2.44
N GLU A 22 -2.49 -10.48 -1.72
CA GLU A 22 -3.49 -11.53 -1.86
C GLU A 22 -4.84 -10.95 -1.39
N GLU A 23 -5.79 -10.93 -2.32
CA GLU A 23 -7.16 -10.45 -2.13
C GLU A 23 -7.91 -11.42 -1.21
N THR A 24 -7.85 -11.20 0.10
CA THR A 24 -8.70 -11.90 1.06
C THR A 24 -10.13 -11.42 0.88
N ALA A 25 -10.97 -12.30 0.31
CA ALA A 25 -12.40 -12.09 0.09
C ALA A 25 -13.07 -11.41 1.30
N ALA A 26 -13.67 -10.24 1.05
CA ALA A 26 -14.38 -9.49 2.07
C ALA A 26 -15.66 -10.22 2.43
N VAL A 27 -15.70 -10.78 3.65
CA VAL A 27 -16.93 -11.24 4.29
C VAL A 27 -17.79 -10.00 4.54
N ASP A 28 -18.98 -10.00 3.95
CA ASP A 28 -19.97 -8.91 4.00
C ASP A 28 -20.61 -8.88 5.40
N GLU A 29 -20.00 -8.12 6.31
CA GLU A 29 -20.49 -7.87 7.67
C GLU A 29 -21.55 -6.74 7.66
N PRO A 30 -22.60 -6.83 8.49
CA PRO A 30 -23.76 -5.95 8.46
C PRO A 30 -23.38 -4.49 8.68
N ALA A 31 -23.75 -3.63 7.71
CA ALA A 31 -23.71 -2.17 7.71
C ALA A 31 -22.85 -1.54 8.82
N SER A 32 -21.53 -1.63 8.68
CA SER A 32 -20.63 -0.99 9.63
C SER A 32 -20.82 0.52 9.57
N THR A 33 -21.14 1.14 10.70
CA THR A 33 -21.26 2.60 10.88
C THR A 33 -19.99 3.36 10.50
N LEU A 34 -18.88 2.66 10.29
CA LEU A 34 -17.58 3.17 9.89
C LEU A 34 -17.25 2.73 8.46
N THR A 35 -16.66 3.64 7.69
CA THR A 35 -16.10 3.32 6.37
C THR A 35 -14.90 2.39 6.52
N ARG A 36 -14.58 1.62 5.46
CA ARG A 36 -13.40 0.73 5.44
C ARG A 36 -12.12 1.47 5.84
N ARG A 37 -11.95 2.70 5.34
CA ARG A 37 -10.80 3.55 5.66
C ARG A 37 -10.74 3.96 7.14
N GLN A 38 -11.88 4.25 7.75
CA GLN A 38 -11.96 4.56 9.18
C GLN A 38 -11.63 3.33 10.02
N LYS A 39 -12.15 2.16 9.63
CA LYS A 39 -11.84 0.89 10.28
C LYS A 39 -10.34 0.59 10.23
N ASP A 40 -9.71 0.72 9.07
CA ASP A 40 -8.29 0.46 8.90
C ASP A 40 -7.42 1.45 9.70
N SER A 41 -7.86 2.71 9.80
CA SER A 41 -7.22 3.70 10.66
C SER A 41 -7.28 3.30 12.14
N LEU A 42 -8.41 2.78 12.62
CA LEU A 42 -8.54 2.27 13.99
C LEU A 42 -7.68 1.01 14.19
N VAL A 43 -7.70 0.07 13.24
CA VAL A 43 -6.86 -1.14 13.31
C VAL A 43 -5.39 -0.77 13.44
N SER A 44 -4.94 0.30 12.77
CA SER A 44 -3.54 0.73 12.82
C SER A 44 -3.05 1.21 14.21
N THR A 45 -3.97 1.60 15.10
CA THR A 45 -3.65 2.08 16.45
C THR A 45 -3.76 1.00 17.51
N LEU A 46 -4.35 -0.16 17.17
CA LEU A 46 -4.50 -1.26 18.11
C LEU A 46 -3.15 -1.92 18.43
N PRO A 47 -2.98 -2.47 19.64
CA PRO A 47 -1.77 -3.21 20.04
C PRO A 47 -1.75 -4.63 19.46
N LEU A 48 -2.11 -4.79 18.18
CA LEU A 48 -2.08 -6.07 17.48
C LEU A 48 -0.76 -6.21 16.71
N PRO A 49 -0.15 -7.41 16.67
CA PRO A 49 1.01 -7.64 15.82
C PRO A 49 0.64 -7.35 14.36
N GLY A 50 1.45 -6.53 13.68
CA GLY A 50 1.20 -6.12 12.29
C GLY A 50 0.28 -4.91 12.10
N ALA A 51 -0.40 -4.40 13.14
CA ALA A 51 -1.26 -3.21 13.07
C ALA A 51 -0.54 -1.98 12.50
N ARG A 52 0.72 -1.77 12.90
CA ARG A 52 1.56 -0.69 12.36
C ARG A 52 1.74 -0.77 10.85
N GLY A 53 1.71 -1.98 10.28
CA GLY A 53 1.77 -2.23 8.83
C GLY A 53 0.57 -1.63 8.08
N VAL A 54 -0.62 -1.69 8.67
CA VAL A 54 -1.82 -1.04 8.11
C VAL A 54 -1.62 0.47 8.05
N GLY A 55 -1.11 1.08 9.11
CA GLY A 55 -0.82 2.51 9.13
C GLY A 55 0.25 2.95 8.13
N THR A 56 1.24 2.11 7.83
CA THR A 56 2.20 2.37 6.74
C THR A 56 1.57 2.25 5.36
N ALA A 57 0.69 1.26 5.15
CA ALA A 57 -0.02 1.06 3.90
C ALA A 57 -0.98 2.23 3.59
N LEU A 58 -1.71 2.71 4.61
CA LEU A 58 -2.58 3.89 4.47
C LEU A 58 -1.79 5.14 4.05
N ARG A 59 -0.61 5.36 4.65
CA ARG A 59 0.26 6.49 4.26
C ARG A 59 0.79 6.37 2.83
N ALA A 60 1.13 5.15 2.40
CA ALA A 60 1.56 4.91 1.02
C ALA A 60 0.42 5.17 0.03
N GLN A 61 -0.81 4.74 0.37
CA GLN A 61 -2.00 5.01 -0.41
C GLN A 61 -2.25 6.51 -0.53
N ASP A 62 -2.16 7.27 0.57
CA ASP A 62 -2.36 8.72 0.56
C ASP A 62 -1.31 9.43 -0.30
N ALA A 63 -0.04 9.03 -0.21
CA ALA A 63 1.03 9.60 -1.01
C ALA A 63 0.82 9.34 -2.52
N ALA A 64 0.31 8.14 -2.87
CA ALA A 64 -0.02 7.81 -4.25
C ALA A 64 -1.22 8.62 -4.77
N ALA A 65 -2.28 8.76 -3.96
CA ALA A 65 -3.45 9.56 -4.29
C ALA A 65 -3.09 11.03 -4.50
N GLU A 66 -2.26 11.61 -3.63
CA GLU A 66 -1.76 12.98 -3.76
C GLU A 66 -0.93 13.16 -5.03
N ARG A 67 -0.11 12.17 -5.40
CA ARG A 67 0.63 12.19 -6.66
C ARG A 67 -0.31 12.16 -7.86
N ALA A 68 -1.31 11.29 -7.87
CA ALA A 68 -2.29 11.21 -8.95
C ALA A 68 -3.04 12.53 -9.12
N ARG A 69 -3.53 13.11 -8.01
CA ARG A 69 -4.22 14.40 -8.02
C ARG A 69 -3.38 15.52 -8.65
N ARG A 70 -2.07 15.59 -8.34
CA ARG A 70 -1.18 16.59 -8.98
C ARG A 70 -1.08 16.39 -10.48
N LEU A 71 -0.96 15.15 -10.94
CA LEU A 71 -0.92 14.85 -12.38
C LEU A 71 -2.25 15.20 -13.07
N ASP A 72 -3.38 14.94 -12.40
CA ASP A 72 -4.70 15.31 -12.93
C ASP A 72 -4.85 16.83 -13.03
N GLU A 73 -4.40 17.58 -12.00
CA GLU A 73 -4.39 19.05 -11.99
C GLU A 73 -3.47 19.63 -13.07
N GLU A 74 -2.34 18.98 -13.38
CA GLU A 74 -1.46 19.35 -14.49
C GLU A 74 -2.10 19.06 -15.85
N SER A 75 -2.81 17.94 -16.00
CA SER A 75 -3.46 17.56 -17.26
C SER A 75 -4.67 18.43 -17.62
N ALA A 76 -5.25 19.11 -16.62
CA ALA A 76 -6.41 19.98 -16.78
C ALA A 76 -6.04 21.43 -17.16
N ARG A 77 -4.75 21.75 -17.29
CA ARG A 77 -4.25 23.07 -17.72
C ARG A 77 -3.77 23.05 -19.17
#